data_AF-A0AAW0FCP4-F1
#
_entry.id   AF-A0AAW0FCP4-F1
#
_cell.length_a   1.000
_cell.length_b   1.000
_cell.length_c   1.000
_cell.angle_alpha   90.00
_cell.angle_beta   90.00
_cell.angle_gamma   90.00
#
_symmetry.space_group_name_H-M   'P 1'
#
loop_
_entity.id
_entity.type
_entity.pdbx_description
1 polymer ?
#
loop_
_entity_poly.entity_id
_entity_poly.type
_entity_poly.pdbx_seq_one_letter_code
_entity_poly.pdbx_strand_id
1 'polypeptide(L)' 'MIQVAAAATNGVSIPSRKVCRADAMNMFKKRMCDLREKLKSGVVTSTVSLAVDAWQASNTDGYLAVTGHWI' A
#
# COMPACT_ATOMS: atom_id res chain seq x y z
N MET A 1 -22.76 -7.55 -9.71
CA MET A 1 -22.50 -7.98 -8.32
C MET A 1 -21.98 -6.87 -7.41
N ILE A 2 -21.04 -6.01 -7.84
CA ILE A 2 -20.50 -4.91 -6.99
C ILE A 2 -21.60 -3.99 -6.42
N GLN A 3 -22.60 -3.65 -7.23
CA GLN A 3 -23.72 -2.79 -6.79
C GLN A 3 -24.63 -3.45 -5.74
N VAL A 4 -24.77 -4.78 -5.76
CA VAL A 4 -25.59 -5.52 -4.78
C VAL A 4 -24.89 -5.61 -3.43
N ALA A 5 -23.56 -5.80 -3.44
CA ALA A 5 -22.75 -5.77 -2.21
C ALA A 5 -22.64 -4.37 -1.60
N ALA A 6 -22.66 -3.31 -2.42
CA ALA A 6 -22.65 -1.93 -1.95
C ALA A 6 -23.99 -1.49 -1.32
N ALA A 7 -25.11 -2.08 -1.73
CA ALA A 7 -26.45 -1.74 -1.25
C ALA A 7 -26.86 -2.50 0.03
N ALA A 8 -26.14 -3.57 0.40
CA ALA A 8 -26.40 -4.34 1.61
C ALA A 8 -25.77 -3.67 2.85
N THR A 9 -26.26 -2.48 3.23
CA THR A 9 -25.82 -1.75 4.44
C THR A 9 -26.54 -2.27 5.68
N ASN A 10 -26.49 -3.58 5.96
CA ASN A 10 -27.09 -4.23 7.15
C ASN A 10 -26.50 -3.67 8.48
N GLY A 11 -26.78 -2.40 8.80
CA GLY A 11 -26.17 -1.66 9.92
C GLY A 11 -24.72 -1.19 9.68
N VAL A 12 -24.12 -1.44 8.51
CA VAL A 12 -22.73 -1.06 8.23
C VAL A 12 -22.65 0.33 7.58
N SER A 13 -21.98 1.25 8.28
CA SER A 13 -21.65 2.58 7.73
C SER A 13 -20.48 2.46 6.76
N ILE A 14 -20.72 2.72 5.48
CA ILE A 14 -19.67 2.74 4.46
C ILE A 14 -19.02 4.15 4.47
N PRO A 15 -17.72 4.27 4.75
CA PRO A 15 -17.05 5.56 4.75
C PRO A 15 -17.07 6.18 3.36
N SER A 16 -17.21 7.51 3.30
CA SER A 16 -17.12 8.23 2.03
C SER A 16 -15.76 8.00 1.36
N ARG A 17 -15.71 8.12 0.03
CA ARG A 17 -14.46 8.04 -0.74
C ARG A 17 -13.37 8.96 -0.18
N LYS A 18 -13.73 10.15 0.30
CA LYS A 18 -12.80 11.13 0.88
C LYS A 18 -12.19 10.61 2.18
N VAL A 19 -13.02 10.04 3.06
CA VAL A 19 -12.59 9.44 4.34
C VAL A 19 -11.70 8.23 4.06
N CYS A 20 -12.15 7.31 3.22
CA CYS A 20 -11.38 6.12 2.85
C CYS A 20 -10.00 6.47 2.27
N ARG A 21 -9.92 7.48 1.38
CA ARG A 21 -8.63 7.95 0.84
C ARG A 21 -7.74 8.52 1.93
N ALA A 22 -8.29 9.36 2.82
CA ALA A 22 -7.51 9.96 3.90
C ALA A 22 -6.94 8.89 4.84
N ASP A 23 -7.77 7.90 5.22
CA ASP A 23 -7.36 6.80 6.08
C ASP A 23 -6.29 5.94 5.43
N ALA A 24 -6.46 5.58 4.16
CA ALA A 24 -5.46 4.83 3.41
C ALA A 24 -4.11 5.57 3.37
N MET A 25 -4.12 6.89 3.18
CA MET A 25 -2.87 7.67 3.15
C MET A 25 -2.24 7.79 4.53
N ASN A 26 -3.04 7.92 5.59
CA ASN A 26 -2.55 7.94 6.96
C ASN A 26 -1.92 6.60 7.34
N MET A 27 -2.57 5.49 6.98
CA MET A 27 -2.03 4.14 7.17
C MET A 27 -0.71 3.96 6.41
N PHE A 28 -0.67 4.35 5.13
CA PHE A 28 0.55 4.30 4.33
C PHE A 28 1.70 5.06 5.00
N LYS A 29 1.47 6.33 5.38
CA LYS A 29 2.48 7.15 6.06
C LYS A 29 2.97 6.52 7.36
N LYS A 30 2.06 6.01 8.17
CA LYS A 30 2.42 5.32 9.42
C LYS A 30 3.31 4.12 9.14
N ARG A 31 2.94 3.25 8.18
CA ARG A 31 3.74 2.09 7.80
C ARG A 31 5.12 2.47 7.28
N MET A 32 5.22 3.55 6.51
CA MET A 32 6.53 4.04 6.03
C MET A 32 7.41 4.56 7.16
N CYS A 33 6.84 5.26 8.15
CA CYS A 33 7.59 5.68 9.35
C CYS A 33 8.06 4.46 10.15
N ASP A 34 7.17 3.51 10.44
CA ASP A 34 7.48 2.29 11.18
C ASP A 34 8.59 1.49 10.47
N LEU A 35 8.51 1.36 9.15
CA LEU A 35 9.52 0.69 8.33
C LEU A 35 10.87 1.41 8.40
N ARG A 36 10.88 2.73 8.28
CA ARG A 36 12.12 3.52 8.39
C ARG A 36 12.81 3.29 9.73
N GLU A 37 12.05 3.31 10.82
CA GLU A 37 12.62 3.09 12.15
C GLU A 37 13.08 1.63 12.32
N LYS A 38 12.35 0.65 11.77
CA LYS A 38 12.79 -0.76 11.77
C LYS A 38 14.08 -0.98 10.99
N LEU A 39 14.25 -0.32 9.85
CA LEU A 39 15.49 -0.40 9.06
C LEU A 39 16.69 0.25 9.78
N LYS A 40 16.43 1.21 10.67
CA LYS A 40 17.47 1.83 11.51
C LYS A 40 17.74 1.07 12.80
N SER A 41 16.78 0.30 13.33
CA SER A 41 16.81 -0.23 14.69
C SER A 41 17.80 -1.38 14.91
N GLY A 42 18.69 -1.66 13.95
CA GLY A 42 19.62 -2.79 14.00
C GLY A 42 18.93 -4.16 13.97
N VAL A 43 17.60 -4.22 13.91
CA VAL A 43 16.80 -5.45 13.77
C VAL A 43 17.00 -6.06 12.39
N VAL A 44 17.14 -5.21 11.36
CA VAL A 44 17.54 -5.63 10.03
C VAL A 44 19.06 -5.59 9.98
N THR A 45 19.67 -6.75 10.19
CA THR A 45 21.13 -6.92 10.19
C THR A 45 21.67 -7.35 8.83
N SER A 46 20.78 -7.81 7.95
CA SER A 46 21.10 -8.28 6.61
C SER A 46 21.15 -7.14 5.59
N THR A 47 21.75 -7.41 4.44
CA THR A 47 21.70 -6.49 3.29
C THR A 47 20.28 -6.42 2.75
N VAL A 48 19.79 -5.20 2.51
CA VAL A 48 18.52 -4.99 1.82
C VAL A 48 18.73 -5.17 0.33
N SER A 49 18.03 -6.13 -0.27
CA SER A 49 18.00 -6.34 -1.72
C SER A 49 16.81 -5.60 -2.32
N LEU A 50 17.01 -4.89 -3.43
CA LEU A 50 15.94 -4.18 -4.14
C LEU A 50 15.65 -4.90 -5.46
N ALA A 51 14.42 -5.38 -5.63
CA ALA A 51 13.89 -5.79 -6.91
C ALA A 51 13.22 -4.59 -7.59
N VAL A 52 13.47 -4.42 -8.88
CA VAL A 52 12.90 -3.32 -9.68
C VAL A 52 12.24 -3.92 -10.90
N ASP A 53 10.92 -3.75 -10.98
CA ASP A 53 10.12 -4.22 -12.09
C ASP A 53 9.58 -3.01 -12.86
N ALA A 54 9.88 -2.94 -14.14
CA ALA A 54 9.37 -1.92 -15.04
C ALA A 54 8.59 -2.59 -16.16
N TRP A 55 7.37 -2.13 -16.42
CA TRP A 55 6.56 -2.63 -17.52
C TRP A 55 5.67 -1.53 -18.07
N GLN A 56 5.27 -1.70 -19.33
CA GLN A 56 4.25 -0.87 -19.96
C GLN A 56 2.95 -1.66 -19.99
N ALA A 57 1.88 -1.07 -19.47
CA ALA A 57 0.55 -1.66 -19.58
C ALA A 57 -0.01 -1.49 -21.00
N SER A 58 -1.00 -2.32 -21.33
CA SER A 58 -1.66 -2.30 -22.64
C SER A 58 -2.36 -0.97 -22.96
N ASN A 59 -2.64 -0.15 -21.95
CA ASN A 59 -3.19 1.21 -22.09
C ASN A 59 -2.10 2.28 -22.32
N THR A 60 -0.86 1.89 -22.62
CA THR A 60 0.33 2.72 -22.86
C THR A 60 0.99 3.35 -21.63
N ASP A 61 0.40 3.21 -20.44
CA ASP A 61 1.00 3.70 -19.20
C ASP A 61 2.25 2.89 -18.83
N GLY A 62 3.32 3.58 -18.45
CA GLY A 62 4.52 2.97 -17.89
C GLY A 62 4.43 2.86 -16.37
N TYR A 63 4.79 1.70 -15.82
CA TYR A 63 4.85 1.45 -14.39
C TYR A 63 6.26 1.06 -13.96
N LEU A 64 6.63 1.50 -12.76
CA LEU A 64 7.85 1.12 -12.07
C LEU A 64 7.48 0.70 -10.64
N ALA A 65 7.74 -0.55 -10.30
CA ALA A 65 7.63 -1.06 -8.93
C ALA A 65 9.03 -1.32 -8.36
N VAL A 66 9.24 -0.91 -7.12
CA VAL A 66 10.47 -1.19 -6.37
C VAL A 66 10.10 -1.94 -5.10
N THR A 67 10.62 -3.15 -4.94
CA THR A 67 10.36 -4.02 -3.79
C THR A 67 11.64 -4.26 -3.01
N GLY A 68 11.62 -3.95 -1.71
CA GLY A 68 12.72 -4.26 -0.80
C GLY A 68 12.54 -5.61 -0.13
N HIS A 69 13.59 -6.43 -0.14
CA HIS A 69 13.66 -7.71 0.55
C HIS A 69 14.79 -7.68 1.58
N TRP A 70 14.51 -8.12 2.80
CA TRP A 70 15.49 -8.25 3.87
C TRP A 70 15.07 -9.38 4.81
N ILE A 71 16.05 -9.96 5.52
CA ILE A 71 15.85 -10.94 6.61
C ILE A 71 16.04 -10.21 7.93
#